data_AF-A0A9E3SM68-F1
#
_entry.id   AF-A0A9E3SM68-F1
#
_cell.length_a   1.000
_cell.length_b   1.000
_cell.length_c   1.000
_cell.angle_alpha   90.00
_cell.angle_beta   90.00
_cell.angle_gamma   90.00
#
_symmetry.space_group_name_H-M   'P 1'
#
loop_
_entity.id
_entity.type
_entity.pdbx_description
1 polymer ?
#
loop_
_entity_poly.entity_id
_entity_poly.type
_entity_poly.pdbx_seq_one_letter_code
_entity_poly.pdbx_strand_id
1 'polypeptide(L)'
;MKRKRDIIIKGFSKLLKEEKLKLVAEYFENPGEVVSLLKSFWHTDESQQKLFDEFSENTITNFYIPYGISPNVIINGRTYIVPMVIEESSVVAAASAAAKF
;
A
#
# COMPACT_ATOMS: atom_id res chain seq x y z
N MET A 1 -34.99 5.10 -4.13
CA MET A 1 -33.87 4.22 -3.73
C MET A 1 -32.99 4.96 -2.75
N LYS A 2 -32.83 4.47 -1.51
CA LYS A 2 -31.79 5.01 -0.60
C LYS A 2 -30.44 4.87 -1.32
N ARG A 3 -29.64 5.94 -1.38
CA ARG A 3 -28.29 5.83 -1.95
C ARG A 3 -27.55 4.83 -1.06
N LYS A 4 -26.81 3.88 -1.64
CA LYS A 4 -26.03 2.88 -0.88
C LYS A 4 -25.13 3.48 0.22
N ARG A 5 -24.86 4.79 0.16
CA ARG A 5 -24.01 5.57 1.07
C ARG A 5 -24.60 5.84 2.47
N ASP A 6 -25.87 5.52 2.74
CA ASP A 6 -26.52 5.79 4.05
C ASP A 6 -26.57 4.56 4.99
N ILE A 7 -25.74 3.54 4.75
CA ILE A 7 -25.77 2.27 5.51
C ILE A 7 -24.67 2.27 6.58
N ILE A 8 -25.06 2.06 7.85
CA ILE A 8 -24.12 1.81 8.94
C ILE A 8 -23.72 0.34 8.90
N ILE A 9 -22.44 0.06 8.63
CA ILE A 9 -21.89 -1.30 8.60
C ILE A 9 -21.56 -1.74 10.04
N LYS A 10 -22.17 -2.83 10.50
CA LYS A 10 -21.89 -3.42 11.81
C LYS A 10 -21.12 -4.72 11.65
N GLY A 11 -20.17 -4.99 12.55
CA GLY A 11 -19.43 -6.27 12.58
C GLY A 11 -18.40 -6.44 11.46
N PHE A 12 -17.99 -5.36 10.78
CA PHE A 12 -17.04 -5.42 9.67
C PHE A 12 -15.76 -6.17 10.03
N SER A 13 -15.21 -5.96 11.22
CA SER A 13 -13.97 -6.61 11.67
C SER A 13 -14.05 -8.14 11.70
N LYS A 14 -15.25 -8.71 11.90
CA LYS A 14 -15.48 -10.16 11.98
C LYS A 14 -15.59 -10.84 10.61
N LEU A 15 -15.73 -10.06 9.54
CA LEU A 15 -15.81 -10.59 8.18
C LEU A 15 -14.45 -11.12 7.73
N LEU A 16 -14.48 -12.14 6.87
CA LEU A 16 -13.30 -12.60 6.16
C LEU A 16 -12.80 -11.51 5.21
N LYS A 17 -11.51 -11.52 4.88
CA LYS A 17 -10.88 -10.51 4.00
C LYS A 17 -11.61 -10.37 2.67
N GLU A 18 -12.00 -11.49 2.06
CA GLU A 18 -12.75 -11.46 0.80
C GLU A 18 -14.15 -10.86 0.94
N GLU A 19 -14.83 -11.09 2.06
CA GLU A 19 -16.15 -10.55 2.34
C GLU A 19 -16.08 -9.05 2.59
N LYS A 20 -15.06 -8.59 3.33
CA LYS A 20 -14.73 -7.17 3.50
C LYS A 20 -14.54 -6.50 2.14
N LEU A 21 -13.73 -7.12 1.28
CA LEU A 21 -13.45 -6.63 -0.07
C LEU A 21 -14.72 -6.52 -0.93
N LYS A 22 -15.54 -7.59 -0.96
CA LYS A 22 -16.82 -7.58 -1.72
C LYS A 22 -17.76 -6.50 -1.20
N LEU A 23 -17.92 -6.39 0.11
CA LEU A 23 -18.76 -5.37 0.75
C LEU A 23 -18.30 -3.96 0.36
N VAL A 24 -16.99 -3.68 0.43
CA VAL A 24 -16.45 -2.38 0.03
C VAL A 24 -16.69 -2.12 -1.46
N ALA A 25 -16.47 -3.11 -2.31
CA ALA A 25 -16.65 -2.99 -3.75
C ALA A 25 -18.10 -2.65 -4.16
N GLU A 26 -19.11 -3.09 -3.40
CA GLU A 26 -20.53 -2.79 -3.67
C GLU A 26 -20.90 -1.30 -3.64
N TYR A 27 -20.04 -0.45 -3.07
CA TYR A 27 -20.22 1.01 -3.01
C TYR A 27 -19.73 1.74 -4.27
N PHE A 28 -19.09 1.03 -5.18
CA PHE A 28 -18.58 1.56 -6.45
C PHE A 28 -19.48 1.16 -7.62
N GLU A 29 -19.36 1.88 -8.74
CA GLU A 29 -20.17 1.63 -9.95
C GLU A 29 -19.84 0.28 -10.59
N ASN A 30 -18.56 -0.13 -10.57
CA ASN A 30 -18.07 -1.39 -11.11
C ASN A 30 -17.43 -2.29 -10.03
N PRO A 31 -18.23 -2.98 -9.18
CA PRO A 31 -17.68 -3.78 -8.08
C PRO A 31 -16.68 -4.85 -8.53
N GLY A 32 -16.90 -5.49 -9.69
CA GLY A 32 -16.01 -6.54 -10.20
C GLY A 32 -14.61 -6.03 -10.55
N GLU A 33 -14.51 -4.81 -11.10
CA GLU A 33 -13.23 -4.17 -11.40
C GLU A 33 -12.49 -3.79 -10.11
N VAL A 34 -13.21 -3.27 -9.11
CA VAL A 34 -12.64 -2.92 -7.80
C VAL A 34 -12.08 -4.16 -7.09
N VAL A 35 -12.83 -5.27 -7.08
CA VAL A 35 -12.34 -6.54 -6.51
C VAL A 35 -11.08 -7.00 -7.24
N SER A 36 -11.09 -6.99 -8.57
CA SER A 36 -9.96 -7.43 -9.40
C SER A 36 -8.72 -6.56 -9.16
N LEU A 37 -8.89 -5.24 -9.15
CA LEU A 37 -7.82 -4.27 -8.88
C LEU A 37 -7.22 -4.48 -7.49
N LEU A 38 -8.04 -4.51 -6.44
CA LEU A 38 -7.53 -4.65 -5.08
C LEU A 38 -6.89 -6.02 -4.84
N LYS A 39 -7.35 -7.10 -5.50
CA LYS A 39 -6.67 -8.39 -5.49
C LYS A 39 -5.33 -8.38 -6.25
N SER A 40 -5.17 -7.53 -7.27
CA SER A 40 -3.91 -7.44 -8.03
C SER A 40 -2.73 -6.94 -7.19
N PHE A 41 -3.02 -6.26 -6.07
CA PHE A 41 -2.01 -5.84 -5.08
C PHE A 41 -1.76 -6.87 -3.99
N TRP A 42 -2.43 -8.03 -4.03
CA TRP A 42 -2.11 -9.10 -3.10
C TRP A 42 -0.81 -9.77 -3.51
N HIS A 43 0.00 -10.10 -2.52
CA HIS A 43 1.21 -10.85 -2.72
C HIS A 43 0.87 -12.27 -3.19
N THR A 44 1.62 -12.77 -4.18
CA THR A 44 1.39 -14.11 -4.76
C THR A 44 1.81 -15.23 -3.81
N ASP A 45 2.81 -14.99 -2.96
CA ASP A 45 3.16 -15.85 -1.83
C ASP A 45 2.18 -15.64 -0.67
N GLU A 46 1.44 -16.69 -0.32
CA GLU A 46 0.43 -16.68 0.74
C GLU A 46 1.02 -16.40 2.13
N SER A 47 2.24 -16.87 2.40
CA SER A 47 2.90 -16.63 3.69
C SER A 47 3.27 -15.16 3.88
N GLN A 48 3.73 -14.51 2.80
CA GLN A 48 4.01 -13.08 2.82
C GLN A 48 2.71 -12.27 2.87
N GLN A 49 1.67 -12.66 2.11
CA GLN A 49 0.38 -11.98 2.21
C GLN A 49 -0.21 -12.06 3.62
N LYS A 50 -0.07 -13.22 4.28
CA LYS A 50 -0.51 -13.39 5.66
C LYS A 50 0.21 -12.44 6.62
N LEU A 51 1.52 -12.23 6.45
CA LEU A 51 2.27 -11.27 7.24
C LEU A 51 1.72 -9.84 7.07
N PHE A 52 1.43 -9.42 5.84
CA PHE A 52 0.80 -8.11 5.59
C PHE A 52 -0.60 -8.00 6.21
N ASP A 53 -1.38 -9.07 6.18
CA ASP A 53 -2.71 -9.12 6.77
C ASP A 53 -2.68 -9.01 8.31
N GLU A 54 -1.56 -9.40 8.95
CA GLU A 54 -1.36 -9.33 10.40
C GLU A 54 -0.79 -7.98 10.89
N PHE A 55 -0.28 -7.11 10.01
CA PHE A 55 0.28 -5.81 10.40
C PHE A 55 -0.77 -4.80 10.86
N SER A 56 -2.00 -4.90 10.39
CA SER A 56 -3.07 -3.97 10.72
C SER A 56 -4.43 -4.68 10.71
N GLU A 57 -5.38 -4.11 11.44
CA GLU A 57 -6.76 -4.55 11.37
C GLU A 57 -7.42 -4.10 10.05
N ASN A 58 -8.41 -4.88 9.59
CA ASN A 58 -9.23 -4.56 8.42
C ASN A 58 -8.46 -4.36 7.10
N THR A 59 -7.27 -4.94 6.98
CA THR A 59 -6.48 -4.98 5.74
C THR A 59 -7.23 -5.75 4.65
N ILE A 60 -7.60 -5.07 3.57
CA ILE A 60 -8.26 -5.68 2.40
C ILE A 60 -7.34 -5.82 1.19
N THR A 61 -6.23 -5.07 1.17
CA THR A 61 -5.22 -5.10 0.12
C THR A 61 -3.91 -4.48 0.62
N ASN A 62 -2.83 -4.65 -0.15
CA ASN A 62 -1.55 -3.98 0.10
C ASN A 62 -1.48 -2.68 -0.70
N PHE A 63 -0.60 -1.78 -0.28
CA PHE A 63 -0.24 -0.58 -1.02
C PHE A 63 1.27 -0.45 -1.07
N TYR A 64 1.84 -0.42 -2.28
CA TYR A 64 3.28 -0.36 -2.48
C TYR A 64 3.71 1.07 -2.78
N ILE A 65 4.76 1.54 -2.10
CA ILE A 65 5.43 2.81 -2.39
C ILE A 65 6.84 2.47 -2.92
N PRO A 66 7.36 3.16 -3.94
CA PRO A 66 8.70 2.93 -4.45
C PRO A 66 9.75 3.02 -3.33
N TYR A 67 10.63 2.02 -3.29
CA TYR A 67 11.77 1.96 -2.38
C TYR A 67 13.05 2.27 -3.19
N GLY A 68 13.50 3.51 -3.09
CA GLY A 68 14.71 4.02 -3.75
C GLY A 68 15.93 4.03 -2.83
N ILE A 69 17.08 4.34 -3.42
CA ILE A 69 18.37 4.42 -2.74
C ILE A 69 19.08 5.71 -3.17
N SER A 70 19.58 6.48 -2.20
CA SER A 70 20.50 7.60 -2.41
C SER A 70 21.91 7.23 -1.97
N PRO A 71 22.86 6.99 -2.89
CA PRO A 71 24.23 6.65 -2.55
C PRO A 71 25.05 7.90 -2.14
N ASN A 72 26.26 7.67 -1.64
CA ASN A 72 27.32 8.66 -1.42
C ASN A 72 27.04 9.71 -0.33
N VAL A 73 26.03 9.53 0.51
CA VAL A 73 25.74 10.49 1.59
C VAL A 73 26.85 10.45 2.63
N ILE A 74 27.52 11.57 2.89
CA ILE A 74 28.61 11.65 3.88
C ILE A 74 28.10 12.27 5.17
N ILE A 75 28.20 11.53 6.28
CA ILE A 75 27.86 11.99 7.62
C ILE A 75 29.11 11.83 8.48
N ASN A 76 29.66 12.94 9.00
CA ASN A 76 30.87 12.96 9.83
C ASN A 76 32.05 12.19 9.19
N GLY A 77 32.27 12.40 7.89
CA GLY A 77 33.36 11.77 7.13
C GLY A 77 33.14 10.29 6.78
N ARG A 78 31.96 9.72 7.05
CA ARG A 78 31.61 8.34 6.70
C ARG A 78 30.56 8.32 5.58
N THR A 79 30.78 7.49 4.57
CA THR A 79 29.88 7.34 3.42
C THR A 79 28.78 6.31 3.72
N TYR A 80 27.55 6.66 3.35
CA TYR A 80 26.35 5.86 3.53
C TYR A 80 25.59 5.67 2.21
N ILE A 81 24.81 4.59 2.18
CA ILE A 81 23.79 4.33 1.17
C ILE A 81 22.45 4.47 1.90
N VAL A 82 21.69 5.51 1.56
CA VAL A 82 20.48 5.88 2.30
C VAL A 82 19.24 5.33 1.60
N PRO A 83 18.46 4.47 2.25
CA PRO A 83 17.18 4.05 1.71
C PRO A 83 16.13 5.16 1.78
N MET A 84 15.27 5.23 0.77
CA MET A 84 14.22 6.25 0.64
C MET A 84 12.91 5.59 0.19
N VAL A 85 11.79 5.95 0.81
CA VAL A 85 10.45 5.48 0.42
C VAL A 85 9.59 6.70 0.12
N ILE A 86 9.32 6.97 -1.16
CA ILE A 86 8.65 8.19 -1.62
C ILE A 86 8.01 7.96 -3.00
N GLU A 87 6.90 8.64 -3.29
CA GLU A 87 6.18 8.58 -4.57
C GLU A 87 6.70 9.57 -5.62
N GLU A 88 7.41 10.62 -5.20
CA GLU A 88 7.84 11.71 -6.07
C GLU A 88 9.13 11.38 -6.83
N SER A 89 9.06 11.38 -8.17
CA SER A 89 10.11 10.85 -9.04
C SER A 89 11.45 11.60 -8.95
N SER A 90 11.46 12.91 -8.72
CA SER A 90 12.69 13.73 -8.68
C SER A 90 13.41 13.70 -7.35
N VAL A 91 12.77 13.28 -6.25
CA VAL A 91 13.33 13.43 -4.89
C VAL A 91 14.57 12.56 -4.70
N VAL A 92 14.50 11.27 -5.06
CA VAL A 92 15.64 10.34 -4.92
C VAL A 92 16.80 10.76 -5.82
N ALA A 93 16.49 11.23 -7.04
CA ALA A 93 17.50 11.71 -7.99
C ALA A 93 18.20 12.98 -7.48
N ALA A 94 17.44 13.94 -6.95
CA ALA A 94 17.98 15.18 -6.39
C ALA A 94 18.85 14.90 -5.14
N ALA A 95 18.39 14.04 -4.23
CA ALA A 95 19.16 13.62 -3.06
C ALA A 95 20.49 12.96 -3.45
N SER A 96 20.45 12.06 -4.44
CA SER A 96 21.63 11.36 -4.96
C SER A 96 22.61 12.32 -5.64
N ALA A 97 22.09 13.32 -6.37
CA ALA A 97 22.91 14.34 -7.03
C ALA A 97 23.59 15.25 -6.00
N ALA A 98 22.87 15.69 -4.98
CA ALA A 98 23.42 16.50 -3.88
C ALA A 98 24.46 15.73 -3.05
N ALA A 99 24.31 14.41 -2.90
CA ALA A 99 25.29 13.58 -2.19
C ALA A 99 26.56 13.29 -3.00
N LYS A 100 26.54 13.53 -4.32
CA LYS A 100 27.69 13.28 -5.21
C LYS A 100 28.73 14.41 -5.17
N PHE A 101 28.36 15.60 -4.67
CA PHE A 101 29.19 16.81 -4.66
C PHE A 101 29.27 17.44 -3.28
#